data_AF-A0A7R9LUN4-F1
#
_entry.id   AF-A0A7R9LUN4-F1
#
_cell.length_a   1.000
_cell.length_b   1.000
_cell.length_c   1.000
_cell.angle_alpha   90.00
_cell.angle_beta   90.00
_cell.angle_gamma   90.00
#
_symmetry.space_group_name_H-M   'P 1'
#
loop_
_entity.id
_entity.type
_entity.pdbx_description
1 polymer ?
#
loop_
_entity_poly.entity_id
_entity_poly.type
_entity_poly.pdbx_seq_one_letter_code
_entity_poly.pdbx_strand_id
1 'polypeptide(L)'
;ENVVGYDLINEPFTPLEEQYEFVDNDPGLSELMSRYIEMIESIRKVDKITPIIIESSYWATVDAIPKLSIENLLTIDTNILVSFHFYEPMLLTQRQQNKNRFGFPSQIPDYESSKYPQMIEINDNYIQDKFLPTIQWSQKFNVRLVLGEFGISREVLGADLDEDWDSMDYELGDNISTGKSFIY
;
A
#
# COMPACT_ATOMS: atom_id res chain seq x y z
N GLU A 1 -24.74 -10.46 10.95
CA GLU A 1 -23.30 -10.74 11.07
C GLU A 1 -22.62 -9.94 9.97
N ASN A 2 -21.71 -9.04 10.32
CA ASN A 2 -21.16 -8.03 9.41
C ASN A 2 -19.66 -8.23 9.21
N VAL A 3 -19.25 -9.42 8.75
CA VAL A 3 -17.89 -9.57 8.22
C VAL A 3 -17.91 -9.00 6.81
N VAL A 4 -17.16 -7.93 6.60
CA VAL A 4 -17.11 -7.21 5.32
C VAL A 4 -15.92 -7.65 4.44
N GLY A 5 -14.97 -8.39 5.02
CA GLY A 5 -13.83 -8.99 4.34
C GLY A 5 -12.88 -9.70 5.33
N TYR A 6 -12.02 -10.58 4.82
CA TYR A 6 -10.89 -11.15 5.56
C TYR A 6 -9.58 -10.59 5.02
N ASP A 7 -8.87 -9.80 5.83
CA ASP A 7 -7.49 -9.45 5.56
C ASP A 7 -6.57 -10.57 6.07
N LEU A 8 -5.83 -11.20 5.16
CA LEU A 8 -5.16 -12.47 5.45
C LEU A 8 -3.84 -12.29 6.22
N ILE A 9 -3.02 -11.34 5.79
CA ILE A 9 -1.69 -11.09 6.35
C ILE A 9 -1.40 -9.60 6.23
N ASN A 10 -1.07 -8.97 7.36
CA ASN A 10 -0.59 -7.60 7.41
C ASN A 10 0.92 -7.53 7.16
N GLU A 11 1.32 -6.65 6.25
CA GLU A 11 2.72 -6.32 5.93
C GLU A 11 3.62 -7.55 5.74
N PRO A 12 3.26 -8.48 4.83
CA PRO A 12 4.12 -9.63 4.57
C PRO A 12 5.47 -9.15 4.02
N PHE A 13 6.53 -9.85 4.41
CA PHE A 13 7.87 -9.63 3.89
C PHE A 13 8.61 -10.97 3.79
N THR A 14 9.66 -11.00 2.98
CA THR A 14 10.61 -12.12 2.95
C THR A 14 11.93 -11.74 3.63
N PRO A 15 12.73 -12.72 4.09
CA PRO A 15 14.05 -12.44 4.66
C PRO A 15 15.02 -11.71 3.70
N LEU A 16 14.81 -11.78 2.38
CA LEU A 16 15.66 -11.08 1.41
C LEU A 16 15.31 -9.58 1.30
N GLU A 17 14.12 -9.19 1.74
CA GLU A 17 13.60 -7.82 1.65
C GLU A 17 14.10 -6.92 2.78
N GLU A 18 14.78 -7.47 3.80
CA GLU A 18 15.32 -6.71 4.95
C GLU A 18 16.29 -5.58 4.56
N GLN A 19 16.83 -5.62 3.34
CA GLN A 19 17.75 -4.59 2.82
C GLN A 19 17.02 -3.45 2.07
N TYR A 20 15.69 -3.48 1.98
CA TYR A 20 14.84 -2.47 1.33
C TYR A 20 15.12 -2.25 -0.17
N GLU A 21 15.78 -3.21 -0.83
CA GLU A 21 15.94 -3.24 -2.28
C GLU A 21 15.01 -4.28 -2.90
N PHE A 22 14.46 -4.00 -4.08
CA PHE A 22 13.69 -5.00 -4.82
C PHE A 22 14.62 -6.12 -5.29
N VAL A 23 14.29 -7.35 -4.89
CA VAL A 23 15.07 -8.56 -5.19
C VAL A 23 14.34 -9.34 -6.27
N ASP A 24 14.97 -9.42 -7.45
CA ASP A 24 14.47 -10.26 -8.53
C ASP A 24 14.59 -11.75 -8.16
N ASN A 25 13.55 -12.53 -8.51
CA ASN A 25 13.50 -13.99 -8.29
C ASN A 25 13.60 -14.42 -6.81
N ASP A 26 13.08 -13.60 -5.90
CA ASP A 26 12.98 -13.98 -4.49
C ASP A 26 12.05 -15.21 -4.31
N PRO A 27 12.59 -16.36 -3.84
CA PRO A 27 11.78 -17.57 -3.63
C PRO A 27 10.71 -17.39 -2.55
N GLY A 28 10.89 -16.45 -1.60
CA GLY A 28 9.91 -16.12 -0.58
C GLY A 28 8.61 -15.57 -1.16
N LEU A 29 8.65 -14.93 -2.33
CA LEU A 29 7.45 -14.47 -3.03
C LEU A 29 6.60 -15.65 -3.50
N SER A 30 7.23 -16.69 -4.05
CA SER A 30 6.51 -17.90 -4.47
C SER A 30 5.90 -18.64 -3.28
N GLU A 31 6.59 -18.63 -2.13
CA GLU A 31 6.06 -19.17 -0.89
C GLU A 31 4.86 -18.36 -0.38
N LEU A 32 4.93 -17.03 -0.38
CA LEU A 32 3.82 -16.15 -0.01
C LEU A 32 2.58 -16.43 -0.88
N MET A 33 2.76 -16.54 -2.20
CA MET A 33 1.65 -16.89 -3.12
C MET A 33 1.05 -18.26 -2.81
N SER A 34 1.88 -19.25 -2.48
CA SER A 34 1.42 -20.59 -2.10
C SER A 34 0.61 -20.54 -0.80
N ARG A 35 1.06 -19.75 0.19
CA ARG A 35 0.34 -19.54 1.45
C ARG A 35 -1.01 -18.86 1.23
N TYR A 36 -1.10 -17.87 0.34
CA TYR A 36 -2.37 -17.25 -0.03
C TYR A 36 -3.35 -18.25 -0.63
N ILE A 37 -2.90 -19.12 -1.54
CA ILE A 37 -3.74 -20.18 -2.11
C ILE A 37 -4.30 -21.08 -1.01
N GLU A 38 -3.45 -21.57 -0.10
CA GLU A 38 -3.86 -22.45 1.00
C GLU A 38 -4.90 -21.80 1.93
N MET A 39 -4.71 -20.52 2.26
CA MET A 39 -5.63 -19.76 3.10
C MET A 39 -6.97 -19.51 2.40
N ILE A 40 -6.94 -19.07 1.13
CA ILE A 40 -8.15 -18.84 0.32
C ILE A 40 -8.97 -20.12 0.22
N GLU A 41 -8.35 -21.24 -0.16
CA GLU A 41 -9.04 -22.53 -0.27
C GLU A 41 -9.64 -22.97 1.07
N SER A 42 -8.95 -22.71 2.18
CA SER A 42 -9.40 -23.05 3.52
C SER A 42 -10.61 -22.21 3.94
N ILE A 43 -10.57 -20.90 3.72
CA ILE A 43 -11.71 -19.99 3.94
C ILE A 43 -12.88 -20.42 3.06
N ARG A 44 -12.62 -20.68 1.77
CA ARG A 44 -13.66 -21.11 0.82
C ARG A 44 -14.26 -22.47 1.14
N LYS A 45 -13.74 -23.29 2.06
CA LYS A 45 -14.46 -24.48 2.55
C LYS A 45 -15.67 -24.12 3.42
N VAL A 46 -15.62 -22.97 4.11
CA VAL A 46 -16.64 -22.58 5.10
C VAL A 46 -17.41 -21.30 4.72
N ASP A 47 -16.77 -20.37 4.02
CA ASP A 47 -17.35 -19.08 3.62
C ASP A 47 -17.12 -18.86 2.12
N LYS A 48 -18.21 -18.88 1.35
CA LYS A 48 -18.17 -18.86 -0.12
C LYS A 48 -18.19 -17.46 -0.73
N ILE A 49 -18.50 -16.43 0.06
CA ILE A 49 -18.91 -15.13 -0.51
C ILE A 49 -18.19 -13.94 0.09
N THR A 50 -17.67 -14.02 1.31
CA THR A 50 -17.03 -12.86 1.94
C THR A 50 -15.75 -12.49 1.19
N PRO A 51 -15.51 -11.21 0.85
CA PRO A 51 -14.31 -10.81 0.14
C PRO A 51 -13.03 -11.15 0.91
N ILE A 52 -11.96 -11.45 0.18
CA ILE A 52 -10.64 -11.70 0.75
C ILE A 52 -9.72 -10.55 0.34
N ILE A 53 -9.01 -9.97 1.29
CA ILE A 53 -8.02 -8.92 1.09
C ILE A 53 -6.65 -9.57 1.23
N ILE A 54 -5.77 -9.28 0.28
CA ILE A 54 -4.38 -9.73 0.30
C ILE A 54 -3.44 -8.54 0.15
N GLU A 55 -2.22 -8.69 0.65
CA GLU A 55 -1.17 -7.68 0.55
C GLU A 55 0.03 -8.21 -0.22
N SER A 56 0.71 -7.34 -0.97
CA SER A 56 2.01 -7.69 -1.55
C SER A 56 3.08 -7.78 -0.48
N SER A 57 4.19 -8.43 -0.80
CA SER A 57 5.40 -8.38 0.03
C SER A 57 5.97 -6.96 0.15
N TYR A 58 7.16 -6.78 0.73
CA TYR A 58 7.73 -5.47 1.03
C TYR A 58 6.81 -4.62 1.92
N TRP A 59 6.28 -5.22 2.99
CA TRP A 59 5.42 -4.53 3.96
C TRP A 59 4.24 -3.80 3.29
N ALA A 60 3.61 -4.46 2.33
CA ALA A 60 2.47 -3.93 1.59
C ALA A 60 2.73 -2.59 0.87
N THR A 61 3.99 -2.22 0.57
CA THR A 61 4.27 -0.96 -0.15
C THR A 61 3.57 -0.91 -1.51
N VAL A 62 3.09 0.28 -1.88
CA VAL A 62 2.46 0.53 -3.18
C VAL A 62 3.36 0.11 -4.36
N ASP A 63 4.68 0.23 -4.22
CA ASP A 63 5.67 -0.09 -5.26
C ASP A 63 5.83 -1.61 -5.50
N ALA A 64 5.28 -2.45 -4.62
CA ALA A 64 5.30 -3.90 -4.72
C ALA A 64 4.03 -4.46 -5.41
N ILE A 65 2.94 -3.71 -5.48
CA ILE A 65 1.70 -4.15 -6.14
C ILE A 65 1.94 -4.58 -7.60
N PRO A 66 2.66 -3.83 -8.45
CA PRO A 66 2.88 -4.24 -9.83
C PRO A 66 3.65 -5.56 -10.00
N LYS A 67 4.32 -6.04 -8.95
CA LYS A 67 5.11 -7.28 -8.93
C LYS A 67 4.30 -8.49 -8.45
N LEU A 68 3.10 -8.29 -7.91
CA LEU A 68 2.24 -9.36 -7.44
C LEU A 68 1.72 -10.21 -8.61
N SER A 69 1.91 -11.52 -8.54
CA SER A 69 1.39 -12.48 -9.54
C SER A 69 -0.10 -12.79 -9.30
N ILE A 70 -0.94 -11.75 -9.36
CA ILE A 70 -2.36 -11.79 -8.98
C ILE A 70 -3.20 -12.76 -9.82
N GLU A 71 -2.84 -12.92 -11.10
CA GLU A 71 -3.54 -13.80 -12.04
C GLU A 71 -3.70 -15.23 -11.52
N ASN A 72 -2.67 -15.77 -10.83
CA ASN A 72 -2.75 -17.10 -10.22
C ASN A 72 -3.83 -17.18 -9.14
N LEU A 73 -3.97 -16.12 -8.33
CA LEU A 73 -5.00 -16.07 -7.28
C LEU A 73 -6.39 -15.83 -7.86
N LEU A 74 -6.51 -15.06 -8.94
CA LEU A 74 -7.80 -14.84 -9.61
C LEU A 74 -8.34 -16.10 -10.29
N THR A 75 -7.49 -17.09 -10.60
CA THR A 75 -7.98 -18.39 -11.09
C THR A 75 -8.70 -19.21 -10.03
N ILE A 76 -8.41 -18.98 -8.74
CA ILE A 76 -9.00 -19.72 -7.63
C ILE A 76 -10.13 -18.96 -6.94
N ASP A 77 -10.09 -17.63 -6.94
CA ASP A 77 -11.10 -16.78 -6.31
C ASP A 77 -11.21 -15.42 -7.00
N THR A 78 -12.41 -15.08 -7.44
CA THR A 78 -12.70 -13.82 -8.14
C THR A 78 -13.08 -12.67 -7.20
N ASN A 79 -13.28 -12.94 -5.90
CA ASN A 79 -13.65 -11.95 -4.90
C ASN A 79 -12.46 -11.55 -4.01
N ILE A 80 -11.33 -11.30 -4.67
CA ILE A 80 -10.09 -10.82 -4.06
C ILE A 80 -10.01 -9.29 -4.22
N LEU A 81 -9.61 -8.61 -3.14
CA LEU A 81 -9.16 -7.22 -3.13
C LEU A 81 -7.67 -7.22 -2.78
N VAL A 82 -6.96 -6.19 -3.24
CA VAL A 82 -5.53 -6.04 -2.97
C VAL A 82 -5.30 -4.78 -2.15
N SER A 83 -4.75 -4.94 -0.96
CA SER A 83 -4.42 -3.86 -0.04
C SER A 83 -2.96 -3.43 -0.19
N PHE A 84 -2.71 -2.14 -0.03
CA PHE A 84 -1.37 -1.55 0.07
C PHE A 84 -1.33 -0.46 1.14
N HIS A 85 -0.14 -0.21 1.67
CA HIS A 85 0.16 0.79 2.69
C HIS A 85 0.93 1.96 2.06
N PHE A 86 0.68 3.17 2.57
CA PHE A 86 1.35 4.38 2.09
C PHE A 86 1.75 5.32 3.23
N TYR A 87 3.02 5.21 3.62
CA TYR A 87 3.68 6.10 4.57
C TYR A 87 4.83 6.87 3.92
N GLU A 88 4.86 6.98 2.59
CA GLU A 88 5.94 7.66 1.90
C GLU A 88 5.71 9.17 1.78
N PRO A 89 6.77 9.99 1.89
CA PRO A 89 8.10 9.61 2.33
C PRO A 89 8.18 9.46 3.87
N MET A 90 8.80 8.39 4.36
CA MET A 90 8.92 8.11 5.81
C MET A 90 9.58 9.28 6.57
N LEU A 91 10.50 9.99 5.93
CA LEU A 91 11.18 11.15 6.48
C LEU A 91 10.21 12.30 6.85
N LEU A 92 9.08 12.40 6.15
CA LEU A 92 8.02 13.35 6.43
C LEU A 92 6.96 12.77 7.37
N THR A 93 6.48 11.55 7.07
CA THR A 93 5.31 10.96 7.73
C THR A 93 5.62 10.45 9.14
N GLN A 94 6.82 9.93 9.37
CA GLN A 94 7.21 9.35 10.65
C GLN A 94 7.73 10.42 11.61
N ARG A 95 7.05 10.57 12.75
CA ARG A 95 7.40 11.52 13.81
C ARG A 95 8.88 11.44 14.23
N GLN A 96 9.38 10.21 14.43
CA GLN A 96 10.76 9.99 14.90
C GLN A 96 11.82 10.38 13.86
N GLN A 97 11.48 10.30 12.56
CA GLN A 97 12.37 10.73 11.49
C GLN A 97 12.22 12.22 11.23
N ASN A 98 11.00 12.73 11.06
CA ASN A 98 10.75 14.12 10.73
C ASN A 98 11.27 15.07 11.81
N LYS A 99 10.97 14.82 13.10
CA LYS A 99 11.34 15.70 14.22
C LYS A 99 10.97 17.17 13.97
N ASN A 100 9.80 17.40 13.36
CA ASN A 100 9.27 18.71 12.99
C ASN A 100 10.15 19.51 12.01
N ARG A 101 10.93 18.85 11.17
CA ARG A 101 11.79 19.50 10.15
C ARG A 101 11.05 19.87 8.87
N PHE A 102 10.03 19.09 8.52
CA PHE A 102 9.32 19.18 7.24
C PHE A 102 7.81 19.27 7.47
N GLY A 103 7.12 20.03 6.60
CA GLY A 103 5.67 20.12 6.51
C GLY A 103 5.13 19.44 5.25
N PHE A 104 3.82 19.49 5.04
CA PHE A 104 3.18 19.10 3.78
C PHE A 104 2.28 20.25 3.26
N PRO A 105 2.36 20.64 1.98
CA PRO A 105 3.41 20.27 1.01
C PRO A 105 4.78 20.85 1.38
N SER A 106 5.87 20.22 0.95
CA SER A 106 7.25 20.70 1.20
C SER A 106 8.26 20.08 0.25
N GLN A 107 9.45 20.68 0.18
CA GLN A 107 10.63 19.99 -0.35
C GLN A 107 11.35 19.26 0.79
N ILE A 108 11.71 17.99 0.56
CA ILE A 108 12.49 17.18 1.51
C ILE A 108 13.67 16.51 0.78
N PRO A 109 14.74 16.10 1.47
CA PRO A 109 15.81 15.34 0.82
C PRO A 109 15.34 13.92 0.47
N ASP A 110 15.76 13.44 -0.70
CA ASP A 110 15.53 12.07 -1.18
C ASP A 110 16.13 11.00 -0.25
N TYR A 111 17.29 11.28 0.34
CA TYR A 111 17.94 10.42 1.31
C TYR A 111 18.65 11.22 2.40
N GLU A 112 18.26 11.00 3.65
CA GLU A 112 18.75 11.81 4.78
C GLU A 112 20.27 11.73 4.97
N SER A 113 20.88 10.56 4.74
CA SER A 113 22.32 10.38 4.94
C SER A 113 23.17 10.65 3.70
N SER A 114 22.60 11.18 2.62
CA SER A 114 23.36 11.54 1.42
C SER A 114 24.25 12.76 1.68
N LYS A 115 25.48 12.74 1.17
CA LYS A 115 26.39 13.90 1.21
C LYS A 115 25.88 15.05 0.32
N TYR A 116 25.10 14.72 -0.71
CA TYR A 116 24.52 15.66 -1.66
C TYR A 116 23.10 15.20 -1.99
N PRO A 117 22.13 15.36 -1.07
CA PRO A 117 20.77 14.91 -1.30
C PRO A 117 20.13 15.74 -2.41
N GLN A 118 19.31 15.09 -3.23
CA GLN A 118 18.39 15.80 -4.11
C GLN A 118 17.16 16.21 -3.31
N MET A 119 16.66 17.42 -3.54
CA MET A 119 15.40 17.84 -2.95
C MET A 119 14.25 17.36 -3.83
N ILE A 120 13.36 16.57 -3.26
CA ILE A 120 12.12 16.13 -3.90
C ILE A 120 10.97 16.98 -3.38
N GLU A 121 10.09 17.39 -4.28
CA GLU A 121 8.87 18.10 -3.94
C GLU A 121 7.79 17.08 -3.55
N ILE A 122 7.26 17.23 -2.34
CA ILE A 122 6.19 16.39 -1.79
C ILE A 122 4.93 17.24 -1.74
N ASN A 123 3.98 16.89 -2.61
CA ASN A 123 2.67 17.50 -2.80
C ASN A 123 1.71 16.42 -3.34
N ASP A 124 0.49 16.82 -3.72
CA ASP A 124 -0.51 15.86 -4.20
C ASP A 124 -0.07 15.13 -5.48
N ASN A 125 0.64 15.82 -6.39
CA ASN A 125 1.17 15.19 -7.61
C ASN A 125 2.17 14.07 -7.30
N TYR A 126 2.99 14.22 -6.27
CA TYR A 126 3.91 13.16 -5.82
C TYR A 126 3.14 11.90 -5.40
N ILE A 127 2.03 12.07 -4.67
CA ILE A 127 1.17 10.96 -4.23
C ILE A 127 0.49 10.31 -5.45
N GLN A 128 -0.04 11.11 -6.36
CA GLN A 128 -0.67 10.62 -7.60
C GLN A 128 0.31 9.84 -8.47
N ASP A 129 1.52 10.36 -8.66
CA ASP A 129 2.59 9.69 -9.42
C ASP A 129 2.99 8.36 -8.79
N LYS A 130 3.00 8.28 -7.46
CA LYS A 130 3.26 7.03 -6.71
C LYS A 130 2.15 6.00 -6.88
N PHE A 131 0.89 6.43 -6.93
CA PHE A 131 -0.24 5.50 -7.07
C PHE A 131 -0.47 5.06 -8.51
N LEU A 132 -0.03 5.83 -9.50
CA LEU A 132 -0.31 5.60 -10.91
C LEU A 132 0.05 4.18 -11.41
N PRO A 133 1.24 3.60 -11.11
CA PRO A 133 1.56 2.24 -11.55
C PRO A 133 0.60 1.19 -10.97
N THR A 134 0.20 1.38 -9.72
CA THR A 134 -0.72 0.49 -9.00
C THR A 134 -2.14 0.59 -9.54
N ILE A 135 -2.61 1.80 -9.86
CA ILE A 135 -3.90 2.01 -10.54
C ILE A 135 -3.90 1.33 -11.90
N GLN A 136 -2.86 1.55 -12.72
CA GLN A 136 -2.75 0.92 -14.04
C GLN A 136 -2.71 -0.60 -13.95
N TRP A 137 -1.99 -1.14 -12.96
CA TRP A 137 -1.97 -2.57 -12.66
C TRP A 137 -3.37 -3.10 -12.30
N SER A 138 -4.10 -2.39 -11.44
CA SER A 138 -5.45 -2.79 -11.02
C SER A 138 -6.43 -2.83 -12.19
N GLN A 139 -6.35 -1.84 -13.10
CA GLN A 139 -7.15 -1.77 -14.31
C GLN A 139 -6.83 -2.92 -15.27
N LYS A 140 -5.53 -3.23 -15.43
CA LYS A 140 -5.06 -4.33 -16.28
C LYS A 140 -5.62 -5.69 -15.82
N PHE A 141 -5.65 -5.94 -14.52
CA PHE A 141 -6.11 -7.22 -13.96
C PHE A 141 -7.57 -7.22 -13.51
N ASN A 142 -8.25 -6.07 -13.59
CA ASN A 142 -9.62 -5.85 -13.11
C ASN A 142 -9.79 -6.27 -11.64
N VAL A 143 -8.89 -5.77 -10.79
CA VAL A 143 -8.87 -6.03 -9.34
C VAL A 143 -9.13 -4.73 -8.59
N ARG A 144 -9.88 -4.80 -7.49
CA ARG A 144 -10.13 -3.65 -6.62
C ARG A 144 -8.97 -3.45 -5.66
N LEU A 145 -8.59 -2.20 -5.46
CA LEU A 145 -7.54 -1.81 -4.52
C LEU A 145 -8.14 -1.29 -3.21
N VAL A 146 -7.42 -1.51 -2.13
CA VAL A 146 -7.69 -0.94 -0.81
C VAL A 146 -6.44 -0.20 -0.35
N LEU A 147 -6.60 1.06 0.05
CA LEU A 147 -5.55 1.74 0.81
C LEU A 147 -5.75 1.36 2.28
N GLY A 148 -5.02 0.32 2.72
CA GLY A 148 -5.23 -0.34 4.02
C GLY A 148 -4.71 0.51 5.18
N GLU A 149 -3.51 1.05 5.00
CA GLU A 149 -2.89 1.96 5.94
C GLU A 149 -2.24 3.15 5.25
N PHE A 150 -2.38 4.31 5.86
CA PHE A 150 -1.73 5.53 5.44
C PHE A 150 -1.77 6.53 6.58
N GLY A 151 -0.85 7.48 6.57
CA GLY A 151 -0.92 8.55 7.55
C GLY A 151 0.30 9.43 7.62
N ILE A 152 0.10 10.54 8.31
CA ILE A 152 1.11 11.52 8.66
C ILE A 152 0.86 11.94 10.11
N SER A 153 1.94 12.16 10.87
CA SER A 153 1.80 12.68 12.23
C SER A 153 1.04 14.02 12.22
N ARG A 154 0.02 14.16 13.07
CA ARG A 154 -0.73 15.43 13.25
C ARG A 154 0.12 16.61 13.70
N GLU A 155 1.33 16.35 14.19
CA GLU A 155 2.30 17.40 14.55
C GLU A 155 2.98 18.04 13.33
N VAL A 156 2.86 17.42 12.15
CA VAL A 156 3.44 17.94 10.91
C VAL A 156 2.61 19.13 10.44
N LEU A 157 3.29 20.25 10.16
CA LEU A 157 2.64 21.45 9.62
C LEU A 157 1.97 21.13 8.28
N GLY A 158 0.67 21.43 8.17
CA GLY A 158 -0.15 21.16 6.97
C GLY A 158 -0.78 19.77 6.91
N ALA A 159 -0.58 18.92 7.93
CA ALA A 159 -1.30 17.65 8.07
C ALA A 159 -2.78 17.82 8.49
N ASP A 160 -3.15 19.02 8.93
CA ASP A 160 -4.48 19.43 9.38
C ASP A 160 -5.34 20.05 8.27
N LEU A 161 -4.87 20.04 7.02
CA LEU A 161 -5.65 20.44 5.85
C LEU A 161 -6.66 19.32 5.52
N ASP A 162 -7.67 19.19 6.38
CA ASP A 162 -8.74 18.19 6.38
C ASP A 162 -9.76 18.33 5.23
N GLU A 163 -9.62 19.33 4.34
CA GLU A 163 -10.72 19.71 3.42
C GLU A 163 -10.71 19.06 2.03
N ASP A 164 -9.62 18.41 1.58
CA ASP A 164 -9.52 17.97 0.16
C ASP A 164 -9.33 16.45 -0.06
N TRP A 165 -9.26 15.61 0.98
CA TRP A 165 -9.05 14.16 0.76
C TRP A 165 -10.23 13.45 0.08
N ASP A 166 -11.45 13.94 0.29
CA ASP A 166 -12.63 13.46 -0.45
C ASP A 166 -12.49 13.72 -1.96
N SER A 167 -11.70 14.71 -2.39
CA SER A 167 -11.43 14.97 -3.81
C SER A 167 -10.48 13.95 -4.45
N MET A 168 -9.63 13.31 -3.65
CA MET A 168 -8.68 12.30 -4.13
C MET A 168 -9.39 10.99 -4.49
N ASP A 169 -10.47 10.64 -3.79
CA ASP A 169 -11.36 9.53 -4.17
C ASP A 169 -12.02 9.79 -5.55
N TYR A 170 -12.31 11.05 -5.91
CA TYR A 170 -12.83 11.40 -7.24
C TYR A 170 -11.77 11.32 -8.34
N GLU A 171 -10.50 11.63 -8.05
CA GLU A 171 -9.41 11.64 -9.05
C GLU A 171 -8.81 10.25 -9.29
N LEU A 172 -8.79 9.39 -8.27
CA LEU A 172 -8.29 8.01 -8.37
C LEU A 172 -9.32 7.03 -8.98
N GLY A 173 -10.59 7.46 -9.05
CA GLY A 173 -11.72 6.73 -9.64
C GLY A 173 -12.24 5.59 -8.75
N ASP A 174 -13.36 4.96 -9.16
CA ASP A 174 -14.09 3.90 -8.42
C ASP A 174 -13.27 2.63 -8.08
N ASN A 175 -11.99 2.57 -8.45
CA ASN A 175 -11.12 1.40 -8.30
C ASN A 175 -10.35 1.35 -6.98
N ILE A 176 -10.27 2.45 -6.23
CA ILE A 176 -9.63 2.50 -4.91
C ILE A 176 -10.70 2.76 -3.85
N SER A 177 -10.78 1.87 -2.85
CA SER A 177 -11.57 2.11 -1.64
C SER A 177 -10.62 2.49 -0.51
N THR A 178 -10.89 3.62 0.15
CA THR A 178 -10.17 4.04 1.36
C THR A 178 -10.86 3.43 2.59
N GLY A 179 -10.11 2.66 3.39
CA GLY A 179 -10.51 2.36 4.76
C GLY A 179 -10.10 3.55 5.62
N LYS A 180 -11.04 4.16 6.37
CA LYS A 180 -10.67 5.21 7.35
C LYS A 180 -9.87 4.58 8.50
N SER A 181 -8.57 4.41 8.33
CA SER A 181 -7.64 4.05 9.40
C SER A 181 -6.93 5.31 9.87
N PHE A 182 -7.41 5.88 10.98
CA PHE A 182 -6.67 6.91 11.71
C PHE A 182 -5.78 6.21 12.72
N ILE A 183 -4.48 6.13 12.47
CA ILE A 183 -3.51 5.72 13.49
C ILE A 183 -3.13 6.98 14.29
N TYR A 184 -3.31 6.89 15.62
CA TYR A 184 -3.15 7.97 16.60
C TYR A 184 -1.69 8.32 16.90
#